data_AF-A0ABD2PYW4-F1
#
_entry.id   AF-A0ABD2PYW4-F1
#
_cell.length_a   1.000
_cell.length_b   1.000
_cell.length_c   1.000
_cell.angle_alpha   90.00
_cell.angle_beta   90.00
_cell.angle_gamma   90.00
#
_symmetry.space_group_name_H-M   'P 1'
#
loop_
_entity.id
_entity.type
_entity.pdbx_description
1 polymer ?
#
loop_
_entity_poly.entity_id
_entity_poly.type
_entity_poly.pdbx_seq_one_letter_code
_entity_poly.pdbx_strand_id
1 'polypeptide(L)'
;MIEFPPNSDILSNKLFLLKIEGVICLDKFDGNSLTNGALNITPTYIFFTSNTKKHEIWLPICFVYSAEKYPATKYGIPLLLKGKDFRVLRLLFKKDDECQAVLDTIINLMVTESIGKLRCFQYKPPEITSERSIGWTFFSLDKQFSQMGIPNNKWTLSDINFNYQICESYPQLVCVPNSASSITLVGSSKFRSKGRLPVLTYLHPTNHSSLCRSSQPLSGFNNKCTEDILMLDLIRRNNTSSDHLLHIVDARPHINAFTNKVKGKGFEDPTNYPNICLKFFDIDHIHVMRNSYEKLIKCLQNTSLNPDDLAVSIDKTAWLRHIKMVLNAAYYVADCMEKKVSVLVHCSDGWDRTSQIVSLAQVILDPFYRTFEGFQALIEKDWILFGHKFIERCGLLTSGDPKETSPIFMQFLECIHHLISVFPTKFQFDETLLLFLHDHVYSSNYGTFVSFNEMSRLENE
;
A
#
# COMPACT_ATOMS: atom_id res chain seq x y z
N MET A 1 -9.26 1.30 16.19
CA MET A 1 -10.60 1.21 16.81
C MET A 1 -11.48 2.31 16.22
N ILE A 2 -12.09 2.12 15.05
CA ILE A 2 -13.35 2.80 14.66
C ILE A 2 -14.11 1.86 13.70
N GLU A 3 -14.98 1.03 14.27
CA GLU A 3 -16.40 1.04 13.95
C GLU A 3 -17.06 0.87 15.31
N PHE A 4 -17.87 1.87 15.72
CA PHE A 4 -18.82 1.67 16.81
C PHE A 4 -19.59 0.37 16.52
N PRO A 5 -19.96 -0.44 17.54
CA PRO A 5 -21.02 -1.41 17.29
C PRO A 5 -22.16 -0.60 16.66
N PRO A 6 -22.72 -1.01 15.50
CA PRO A 6 -23.85 -0.30 14.94
C PRO A 6 -24.86 -0.15 16.07
N ASN A 7 -25.37 1.08 16.26
CA ASN A 7 -26.35 1.42 17.31
C ASN A 7 -27.27 0.23 17.53
N SER A 8 -27.52 -0.15 18.78
CA SER A 8 -28.28 -1.36 19.14
C SER A 8 -29.62 -1.48 18.43
N ASP A 9 -30.15 -0.38 17.88
CA ASP A 9 -31.38 -0.34 17.08
C ASP A 9 -31.22 -0.90 15.65
N ILE A 10 -30.01 -0.94 15.07
CA ILE A 10 -29.69 -1.60 13.78
C ILE A 10 -29.70 -3.13 13.93
N LEU A 11 -29.64 -3.67 15.16
CA LEU A 11 -29.71 -5.11 15.43
C LEU A 11 -31.08 -5.73 15.15
N SER A 12 -32.13 -4.92 15.02
CA SER A 12 -33.52 -5.39 14.86
C SER A 12 -33.82 -6.07 13.51
N ASN A 13 -32.95 -5.93 12.51
CA ASN A 13 -33.18 -6.41 11.13
C ASN A 13 -32.13 -7.42 10.59
N LYS A 14 -31.29 -8.03 11.42
CA LYS A 14 -30.26 -8.97 10.92
C LYS A 14 -30.79 -10.40 10.69
N LEU A 15 -30.74 -10.87 9.44
CA LEU A 15 -30.72 -12.31 9.13
C LEU A 15 -29.40 -12.89 9.66
N PHE A 16 -29.48 -13.68 10.74
CA PHE A 16 -28.36 -14.50 11.19
C PHE A 16 -28.14 -15.65 10.20
N LEU A 17 -26.90 -15.84 9.75
CA LEU A 17 -26.54 -17.04 8.97
C LEU A 17 -26.34 -18.23 9.90
N LEU A 18 -25.71 -17.99 11.06
CA LEU A 18 -25.43 -19.01 12.04
C LEU A 18 -25.39 -18.40 13.44
N LYS A 19 -25.89 -19.14 14.43
CA LYS A 19 -25.76 -18.82 15.84
C LYS A 19 -25.46 -20.09 16.62
N ILE A 20 -24.32 -20.12 17.33
CA ILE A 20 -23.90 -21.25 18.15
C ILE A 20 -23.73 -20.79 19.59
N GLU A 21 -24.46 -21.44 20.48
CA GLU A 21 -24.41 -21.21 21.93
C GLU A 21 -23.37 -22.11 22.60
N GLY A 22 -22.79 -21.67 23.71
CA GLY A 22 -21.86 -22.49 24.50
C GLY A 22 -20.46 -22.59 23.91
N VAL A 23 -20.09 -21.66 23.02
CA VAL A 23 -18.74 -21.51 22.48
C VAL A 23 -17.86 -20.84 23.54
N ILE A 24 -16.64 -21.34 23.72
CA ILE A 24 -15.69 -20.73 24.64
C ILE A 24 -14.71 -19.88 23.82
N CYS A 25 -14.59 -18.60 24.17
CA CYS A 25 -13.57 -17.70 23.65
C CYS A 25 -12.39 -17.65 24.63
N LEU A 26 -11.18 -17.83 24.11
CA LEU A 26 -9.93 -17.69 24.87
C LEU A 26 -9.28 -16.34 24.57
N ASP A 27 -9.19 -15.49 25.59
CA ASP A 27 -8.42 -14.24 25.51
C ASP A 27 -7.03 -14.43 26.10
N LYS A 28 -6.00 -14.42 25.26
CA LYS A 28 -4.60 -14.59 25.68
C LYS A 28 -4.00 -13.35 26.34
N PHE A 29 -4.61 -12.17 26.18
CA PHE A 29 -4.11 -10.92 26.71
C PHE A 29 -4.73 -10.60 28.08
N ASP A 30 -5.91 -11.14 28.36
CA ASP A 30 -6.57 -11.08 29.68
C ASP A 30 -6.27 -12.35 30.52
N GLY A 31 -4.98 -12.66 30.71
CA GLY A 31 -4.54 -13.75 31.58
C GLY A 31 -4.99 -15.15 31.15
N ASN A 32 -5.26 -15.38 29.86
CA ASN A 32 -5.88 -16.61 29.34
C ASN A 32 -7.31 -16.83 29.86
N SER A 33 -8.09 -15.75 30.01
CA SER A 33 -9.48 -15.84 30.44
C SER A 33 -10.30 -16.66 29.44
N LEU A 34 -11.07 -17.60 29.99
CA LEU A 34 -11.98 -18.46 29.24
C LEU A 34 -13.40 -17.94 29.45
N THR A 35 -13.97 -17.37 28.40
CA THR A 35 -15.32 -16.79 28.46
C THR A 35 -16.28 -17.67 27.67
N ASN A 36 -17.34 -18.14 28.32
CA ASN A 36 -18.42 -18.88 27.66
C ASN A 36 -19.47 -17.90 27.11
N GLY A 37 -19.94 -18.14 25.90
CA GLY A 37 -20.84 -17.23 25.19
C GLY A 37 -21.47 -17.83 23.94
N ALA A 38 -22.07 -16.94 23.15
CA ALA A 38 -22.66 -17.23 21.85
C ALA A 38 -21.78 -16.65 20.74
N LEU A 39 -21.52 -17.45 19.70
CA LEU A 39 -20.94 -16.96 18.44
C LEU A 39 -22.07 -16.71 17.44
N ASN A 40 -22.11 -15.50 16.90
CA ASN A 40 -23.08 -15.08 15.91
C ASN A 40 -22.37 -14.72 14.60
N ILE A 41 -22.91 -15.20 13.48
CA ILE A 41 -22.36 -14.93 12.15
C ILE A 41 -23.45 -14.31 11.29
N THR A 42 -23.13 -13.17 10.70
CA THR A 42 -23.95 -12.46 9.71
C THR A 42 -23.17 -12.37 8.40
N PRO A 43 -23.74 -11.89 7.29
CA PRO A 43 -22.96 -11.63 6.07
C PRO A 43 -21.85 -10.57 6.23
N THR A 44 -21.80 -9.88 7.37
CA THR A 44 -21.03 -8.66 7.58
C THR A 44 -20.02 -8.80 8.72
N TYR A 45 -20.44 -9.43 9.82
CA TYR A 45 -19.67 -9.54 11.04
C TYR A 45 -19.76 -10.96 11.61
N ILE A 46 -18.66 -11.37 12.22
CA ILE A 46 -18.59 -12.43 13.20
C ILE A 46 -18.52 -11.75 14.55
N PHE A 47 -19.42 -12.05 15.48
CA PHE A 47 -19.30 -11.49 16.82
C PHE A 47 -19.59 -12.52 17.90
N PHE A 48 -18.77 -12.47 18.95
CA PHE A 48 -18.89 -13.30 20.13
C PHE A 48 -19.47 -12.46 21.26
N THR A 49 -20.52 -12.96 21.91
CA THR A 49 -21.15 -12.32 23.06
C THR A 49 -21.08 -13.26 24.26
N SER A 50 -20.41 -12.82 25.32
CA SER A 50 -20.35 -13.57 26.59
C SER A 50 -21.73 -13.78 27.22
N ASN A 51 -21.91 -14.86 27.98
CA ASN A 51 -23.17 -15.13 28.69
C ASN A 51 -23.54 -14.03 29.69
N THR A 52 -22.55 -13.33 30.24
CA THR A 52 -22.75 -12.18 31.14
C THR A 52 -23.11 -10.90 30.39
N LYS A 53 -23.03 -10.90 29.06
CA LYS A 53 -23.15 -9.74 28.15
C LYS A 53 -22.18 -8.60 28.45
N LYS A 54 -21.15 -8.84 29.26
CA LYS A 54 -20.14 -7.83 29.61
C LYS A 54 -19.01 -7.74 28.59
N HIS A 55 -18.75 -8.85 27.91
CA HIS A 55 -17.74 -8.94 26.86
C HIS A 55 -18.38 -9.26 25.52
N GLU A 56 -18.10 -8.40 24.55
CA GLU A 56 -18.45 -8.58 23.14
C GLU A 56 -17.22 -8.37 22.27
N ILE A 57 -16.99 -9.28 21.33
CA ILE A 57 -15.89 -9.18 20.38
C ILE A 57 -16.48 -9.18 18.97
N TRP A 58 -16.18 -8.16 18.19
CA TRP A 58 -16.70 -7.97 16.84
C TRP A 58 -15.58 -8.05 15.81
N LEU A 59 -15.64 -8.99 14.89
CA LEU A 59 -14.70 -9.17 13.79
C LEU A 59 -15.45 -9.05 12.45
N PRO A 60 -15.25 -7.96 11.69
CA PRO A 60 -15.77 -7.84 10.33
C PRO A 60 -15.24 -8.98 9.45
N ILE A 61 -16.14 -9.57 8.66
CA ILE A 61 -15.77 -10.70 7.78
C ILE A 61 -14.70 -10.31 6.76
N CYS A 62 -14.75 -9.08 6.25
CA CYS A 62 -13.77 -8.59 5.29
C CYS A 62 -12.33 -8.53 5.85
N PHE A 63 -12.18 -8.55 7.18
CA PHE A 63 -10.86 -8.64 7.81
C PHE A 63 -10.40 -10.07 8.05
N VAL A 64 -11.26 -11.08 8.00
CA VAL A 64 -10.83 -12.47 8.18
C VAL A 64 -10.02 -12.90 6.96
N TYR A 65 -8.74 -13.23 7.15
CA TYR A 65 -7.90 -13.79 6.08
C TYR A 65 -7.62 -15.28 6.25
N SER A 66 -7.85 -15.83 7.45
CA SER A 66 -7.59 -17.23 7.75
C SER A 66 -8.54 -17.74 8.83
N ALA A 67 -9.09 -18.93 8.59
CA ALA A 67 -9.87 -19.71 9.54
C ALA A 67 -9.27 -21.11 9.60
N GLU A 68 -8.72 -21.49 10.76
CA GLU A 68 -7.97 -22.74 10.96
C GLU A 68 -8.62 -23.59 12.05
N LYS A 69 -9.15 -24.76 11.69
CA LYS A 69 -9.61 -25.78 12.63
C LYS A 69 -8.45 -26.68 13.03
N TYR A 70 -8.29 -26.91 14.32
CA TYR A 70 -7.25 -27.76 14.90
C TYR A 70 -7.84 -29.08 15.41
N PRO A 71 -7.01 -30.14 15.60
CA PRO A 71 -7.46 -31.40 16.17
C PRO A 71 -8.15 -31.24 17.52
N ALA A 72 -9.12 -32.11 17.80
CA ALA A 72 -9.83 -32.13 19.07
C ALA A 72 -8.87 -32.30 20.25
N THR A 73 -9.11 -31.53 21.29
CA THR A 73 -8.37 -31.58 22.56
C THR A 73 -9.29 -32.04 23.68
N LYS A 74 -8.73 -32.32 24.86
CA LYS A 74 -9.53 -32.63 26.07
C LYS A 74 -10.50 -31.50 26.49
N TYR A 75 -10.29 -30.29 25.98
CA TYR A 75 -11.12 -29.13 26.31
C TYR A 75 -12.16 -28.80 25.22
N GLY A 76 -12.06 -29.42 24.05
CA GLY A 76 -12.90 -29.14 22.87
C GLY A 76 -12.09 -29.01 21.59
N ILE A 77 -12.74 -28.52 20.55
CA ILE A 77 -12.24 -28.43 19.17
C ILE A 77 -11.87 -26.98 18.87
N PRO A 78 -10.59 -26.64 18.70
CA PRO A 78 -10.17 -25.25 18.53
C PRO A 78 -10.39 -24.76 17.10
N LEU A 79 -10.95 -23.57 16.98
CA LEU A 79 -11.05 -22.80 15.74
C LEU A 79 -10.35 -21.46 15.93
N LEU A 80 -9.41 -21.15 15.04
CA LEU A 80 -8.62 -19.93 15.08
C LEU A 80 -8.99 -19.04 13.89
N LEU A 81 -9.54 -17.86 14.15
CA LEU A 81 -9.78 -16.85 13.14
C LEU A 81 -8.71 -15.77 13.23
N LYS A 82 -8.05 -15.45 12.11
CA LYS A 82 -7.02 -14.42 12.04
C LYS A 82 -7.47 -13.29 11.12
N GLY A 83 -7.37 -12.08 11.64
CA GLY A 83 -7.73 -10.84 10.99
C GLY A 83 -6.55 -10.14 10.31
N LYS A 84 -6.82 -9.42 9.22
CA LYS A 84 -5.88 -8.50 8.54
C LYS A 84 -5.57 -7.27 9.41
N ASP A 85 -6.42 -7.01 10.39
CA ASP A 85 -6.34 -5.97 11.42
C ASP A 85 -5.67 -6.45 12.72
N PHE A 86 -4.78 -7.46 12.59
CA PHE A 86 -3.98 -8.05 13.68
C PHE A 86 -4.78 -8.85 14.73
N ARG A 87 -6.12 -8.77 14.73
CA ARG A 87 -6.96 -9.47 15.70
C ARG A 87 -6.96 -10.97 15.45
N VAL A 88 -7.00 -11.73 16.54
CA VAL A 88 -7.08 -13.20 16.49
C VAL A 88 -8.15 -13.68 17.44
N LEU A 89 -9.21 -14.27 16.91
CA LEU A 89 -10.27 -14.88 17.71
C LEU A 89 -9.97 -16.36 17.90
N ARG A 90 -9.86 -16.79 19.16
CA ARG A 90 -9.58 -18.17 19.55
C ARG A 90 -10.84 -18.78 20.15
N LEU A 91 -11.48 -19.64 19.38
CA LEU A 91 -12.76 -20.25 19.75
C LEU A 91 -12.55 -21.73 20.04
N LEU A 92 -13.34 -22.26 20.96
CA LEU A 92 -13.33 -23.66 21.34
C LEU A 92 -14.76 -24.19 21.34
N PHE A 93 -14.99 -25.20 20.52
CA PHE A 93 -16.29 -25.83 20.30
C PHE A 93 -16.39 -27.16 21.03
N LYS A 94 -17.60 -27.53 21.46
CA LYS A 94 -17.86 -28.82 22.11
C LYS A 94 -18.12 -29.93 21.08
N LYS A 95 -18.77 -29.60 19.97
CA LYS A 95 -19.14 -30.54 18.91
C LYS A 95 -18.41 -30.23 17.62
N ASP A 96 -17.97 -31.28 16.92
CA ASP A 96 -17.22 -31.14 15.67
C ASP A 96 -18.09 -30.60 14.55
N ASP A 97 -19.34 -31.07 14.46
CA ASP A 97 -20.30 -30.63 13.45
C ASP A 97 -20.58 -29.12 13.54
N GLU A 98 -20.70 -28.58 14.75
CA GLU A 98 -20.89 -27.13 14.98
C GLU A 98 -19.66 -26.33 14.56
N CYS A 99 -18.46 -26.82 14.91
CA CYS A 99 -17.20 -26.20 14.51
C CYS A 99 -17.02 -26.23 12.98
N GLN A 100 -17.39 -27.34 12.34
CA GLN A 100 -17.29 -27.52 10.89
C GLN A 100 -18.27 -26.60 10.17
N ALA A 101 -19.53 -26.53 10.63
CA ALA A 101 -20.53 -25.63 10.06
C ALA A 101 -20.10 -24.14 10.15
N VAL A 102 -19.50 -23.73 11.27
CA VAL A 102 -18.91 -22.39 11.42
C VAL A 102 -17.78 -22.18 10.41
N LEU A 103 -16.84 -23.13 10.32
CA LEU A 103 -15.70 -23.03 9.40
C LEU A 103 -16.17 -22.90 7.95
N ASP A 104 -17.07 -23.77 7.49
CA ASP A 104 -17.60 -23.77 6.13
C ASP A 104 -18.34 -22.46 5.82
N THR A 105 -19.12 -21.95 6.78
CA THR A 105 -19.81 -20.65 6.66
C THR A 105 -18.80 -19.51 6.50
N ILE A 106 -17.75 -19.47 7.31
CA ILE A 106 -16.73 -18.41 7.25
C ILE A 106 -15.94 -18.49 5.94
N ILE A 107 -15.51 -19.69 5.53
CA ILE A 107 -14.79 -19.89 4.27
C ILE A 107 -15.65 -19.39 3.11
N ASN A 108 -16.93 -19.74 3.06
CA ASN A 108 -17.85 -19.27 2.02
C ASN A 108 -18.01 -17.75 2.00
N LEU A 109 -18.02 -17.10 3.17
CA LEU A 109 -18.13 -15.64 3.28
C LEU A 109 -16.82 -14.91 2.97
N MET A 110 -15.68 -15.57 3.07
CA MET A 110 -14.37 -15.03 2.67
C MET A 110 -14.16 -15.09 1.14
N VAL A 111 -14.94 -15.89 0.42
CA VAL A 111 -14.79 -16.02 -1.04
C VAL A 111 -15.25 -14.74 -1.74
N THR A 112 -14.30 -14.08 -2.40
CA THR A 112 -14.54 -12.97 -3.31
C THR A 112 -13.89 -13.28 -4.65
N GLU A 113 -14.69 -13.72 -5.62
CA GLU A 113 -14.20 -14.24 -6.90
C GLU A 113 -13.80 -13.13 -7.89
N SER A 114 -14.46 -11.97 -7.82
CA SER A 114 -14.30 -10.87 -8.76
C SER A 114 -14.50 -9.50 -8.11
N ILE A 115 -14.02 -8.46 -8.80
CA ILE A 115 -14.12 -7.05 -8.35
C ILE A 115 -15.58 -6.66 -8.08
N GLY A 116 -16.52 -7.01 -8.98
CA GLY A 116 -17.93 -6.67 -8.81
C GLY A 116 -18.61 -7.31 -7.59
N LYS A 117 -17.99 -8.33 -6.96
CA LYS A 117 -18.47 -8.94 -5.72
C LYS A 117 -17.88 -8.31 -4.45
N LEU A 118 -16.96 -7.34 -4.60
CA LEU A 118 -16.45 -6.58 -3.46
C LEU A 118 -17.56 -5.77 -2.79
N ARG A 119 -17.39 -5.57 -1.49
CA ARG A 119 -18.40 -4.97 -0.62
C ARG A 119 -18.85 -3.57 -1.05
N CYS A 120 -17.95 -2.74 -1.57
CA CYS A 120 -18.26 -1.41 -2.09
C CYS A 120 -19.27 -1.42 -3.25
N PHE A 121 -19.41 -2.53 -3.99
CA PHE A 121 -20.41 -2.71 -5.04
C PHE A 121 -21.70 -3.38 -4.56
N GLN A 122 -21.62 -4.13 -3.46
CA GLN A 122 -22.77 -4.88 -2.92
C GLN A 122 -23.57 -4.06 -1.89
N TYR A 123 -22.91 -3.16 -1.17
CA TYR A 123 -23.51 -2.45 -0.04
C TYR A 123 -23.56 -0.93 -0.27
N LYS A 124 -24.75 -0.35 -0.07
CA LYS A 124 -24.96 1.09 0.00
C LYS A 124 -25.07 1.50 1.47
N PRO A 125 -24.13 2.32 2.00
CA PRO A 125 -24.24 2.80 3.37
C PRO A 125 -25.53 3.61 3.55
N PRO A 126 -26.25 3.46 4.68
CA PRO A 126 -27.57 4.07 4.86
C PRO A 126 -27.50 5.60 5.09
N GLU A 127 -26.33 6.12 5.47
CA GLU A 127 -26.17 7.43 6.11
C GLU A 127 -25.34 8.44 5.29
N ILE A 128 -25.25 8.29 3.97
CA ILE A 128 -24.55 9.32 3.16
C ILE A 128 -25.57 10.35 2.71
N THR A 129 -25.64 11.46 3.44
CA THR A 129 -26.42 12.68 3.11
C THR A 129 -25.75 13.53 2.03
N SER A 130 -24.44 13.39 1.84
CA SER A 130 -23.65 14.06 0.80
C SER A 130 -23.77 13.35 -0.56
N GLU A 131 -23.59 14.11 -1.65
CA GLU A 131 -23.50 13.49 -2.97
C GLU A 131 -22.27 12.59 -3.06
N ARG A 132 -22.46 11.32 -3.46
CA ARG A 132 -21.39 10.32 -3.59
C ARG A 132 -20.24 10.78 -4.50
N SER A 133 -20.52 11.67 -5.44
CA SER A 133 -19.56 12.26 -6.38
C SER A 133 -18.48 13.10 -5.69
N ILE A 134 -18.75 13.65 -4.50
CA ILE A 134 -17.83 14.57 -3.82
C ILE A 134 -16.48 13.91 -3.52
N GLY A 135 -16.49 12.66 -3.03
CA GLY A 135 -15.24 11.94 -2.72
C GLY A 135 -14.36 11.71 -3.95
N TRP A 136 -14.98 11.44 -5.11
CA TRP A 136 -14.28 11.17 -6.37
C TRP A 136 -13.78 12.42 -7.08
N THR A 137 -14.45 13.55 -6.87
CA THR A 137 -14.10 14.84 -7.50
C THR A 137 -13.14 15.70 -6.66
N PHE A 138 -12.80 15.22 -5.45
CA PHE A 138 -11.95 15.95 -4.53
C PHE A 138 -10.50 16.08 -5.04
N PHE A 139 -10.01 15.06 -5.73
CA PHE A 139 -8.68 15.06 -6.33
C PHE A 139 -8.74 15.25 -7.85
N SER A 140 -7.82 16.05 -8.38
CA SER A 140 -7.59 16.19 -9.82
C SER A 140 -6.09 16.34 -10.06
N LEU A 141 -5.57 15.54 -10.99
CA LEU A 141 -4.15 15.54 -11.31
C LEU A 141 -3.70 16.89 -11.88
N ASP A 142 -4.54 17.53 -12.72
CA ASP A 142 -4.29 18.86 -13.26
C ASP A 142 -4.18 19.92 -12.16
N LYS A 143 -5.11 19.91 -11.19
CA LYS A 143 -5.06 20.83 -10.05
C LYS A 143 -3.80 20.60 -9.22
N GLN A 144 -3.43 19.34 -8.99
CA GLN A 144 -2.24 18.99 -8.22
C GLN A 144 -0.94 19.50 -8.86
N PHE A 145 -0.80 19.36 -10.18
CA PHE A 145 0.36 19.90 -10.89
C PHE A 145 0.30 21.43 -11.04
N SER A 146 -0.89 22.01 -11.18
CA SER A 146 -1.09 23.46 -11.18
C SER A 146 -0.61 24.11 -9.88
N GLN A 147 -0.86 23.46 -8.73
CA GLN A 147 -0.33 23.90 -7.43
C GLN A 147 1.20 23.90 -7.37
N MET A 148 1.87 23.04 -8.14
CA MET A 148 3.34 23.03 -8.29
C MET A 148 3.86 24.02 -9.35
N GLY A 149 2.99 24.83 -9.95
CA GLY A 149 3.34 25.77 -11.00
C GLY A 149 3.61 25.10 -12.35
N ILE A 150 2.85 24.05 -12.70
CA ILE A 150 2.92 23.33 -13.97
C ILE A 150 1.58 23.47 -14.70
N PRO A 151 1.57 23.76 -16.03
CA PRO A 151 2.72 23.85 -16.92
C PRO A 151 3.60 25.09 -16.69
N ASN A 152 4.87 24.98 -17.06
CA ASN A 152 5.83 26.08 -17.11
C ASN A 152 6.80 25.89 -18.30
N ASN A 153 7.83 26.73 -18.38
CA ASN A 153 8.80 26.68 -19.48
C ASN A 153 9.58 25.35 -19.57
N LYS A 154 9.69 24.61 -18.46
CA LYS A 154 10.48 23.38 -18.32
C LYS A 154 9.63 22.11 -18.30
N TRP A 155 8.42 22.17 -17.76
CA TRP A 155 7.56 21.00 -17.52
C TRP A 155 6.15 21.24 -18.05
N THR A 156 5.56 20.20 -18.64
CA THR A 156 4.20 20.24 -19.18
C THR A 156 3.46 18.93 -18.88
N LEU A 157 2.13 19.00 -18.88
CA LEU A 157 1.27 17.81 -18.87
C LEU A 157 1.08 17.33 -20.31
N SER A 158 1.44 16.07 -20.56
CA SER A 158 1.30 15.44 -21.86
C SER A 158 0.16 14.42 -21.85
N ASP A 159 -0.64 14.48 -22.91
CA ASP A 159 -1.72 13.56 -23.25
C ASP A 159 -1.23 12.32 -24.02
N ILE A 160 0.09 12.10 -24.10
CA ILE A 160 0.68 10.98 -24.84
C ILE A 160 0.19 9.60 -24.36
N ASN A 161 -0.30 9.51 -23.13
CA ASN A 161 -0.87 8.30 -22.54
C ASN A 161 -2.39 8.35 -22.38
N PHE A 162 -3.10 9.25 -23.08
CA PHE A 162 -4.55 9.45 -22.94
C PHE A 162 -5.37 8.16 -23.09
N ASN A 163 -4.98 7.30 -24.03
CA ASN A 163 -5.60 5.99 -24.28
C ASN A 163 -4.83 4.82 -23.65
N TYR A 164 -3.94 5.08 -22.69
CA TYR A 164 -3.14 4.07 -21.97
C TYR A 164 -2.19 3.21 -22.84
N GLN A 165 -1.99 3.59 -24.11
CA GLN A 165 -1.23 2.80 -25.09
C GLN A 165 0.27 2.73 -24.79
N ILE A 166 0.82 3.77 -24.16
CA ILE A 166 2.24 3.83 -23.81
C ILE A 166 2.49 3.08 -22.50
N CYS A 167 1.60 3.26 -21.53
CA CYS A 167 1.70 2.64 -20.23
C CYS A 167 0.31 2.49 -19.59
N GLU A 168 -0.21 1.26 -19.61
CA GLU A 168 -1.50 0.90 -18.99
C GLU A 168 -1.57 1.20 -17.49
N SER A 169 -0.42 1.22 -16.82
CA SER A 169 -0.33 1.39 -15.36
C SER A 169 -0.02 2.82 -14.90
N TYR A 170 0.00 3.77 -15.83
CA TYR A 170 0.14 5.21 -15.55
C TYR A 170 -1.18 5.94 -15.83
N PRO A 171 -1.36 7.14 -15.27
CA PRO A 171 -2.52 7.97 -15.59
C PRO A 171 -2.53 8.41 -17.07
N GLN A 172 -3.68 8.89 -17.53
CA GLN A 172 -3.88 9.45 -18.87
C GLN A 172 -2.94 10.63 -19.15
N LEU A 173 -2.82 11.52 -18.16
CA LEU A 173 -1.94 12.69 -18.23
C LEU A 173 -0.65 12.42 -17.46
N VAL A 174 0.48 12.60 -18.11
CA VAL A 174 1.81 12.43 -17.51
C VAL A 174 2.61 13.71 -17.62
N CYS A 175 3.25 14.12 -16.52
CA CYS A 175 4.09 15.32 -16.51
C CYS A 175 5.52 14.99 -16.98
N VAL A 176 5.96 15.68 -18.03
CA VAL A 176 7.22 15.42 -18.75
C VAL A 176 7.95 16.73 -19.05
N PRO A 177 9.26 16.69 -19.39
CA PRO A 177 9.97 17.87 -19.85
C PRO A 177 9.29 18.47 -21.08
N ASN A 178 9.07 19.80 -21.08
CA ASN A 178 8.41 20.53 -22.16
C ASN A 178 9.17 20.40 -23.50
N SER A 179 10.49 20.19 -23.45
CA SER A 179 11.33 19.97 -24.64
C SER A 179 11.35 18.51 -25.12
N ALA A 180 10.67 17.57 -24.46
CA ALA A 180 10.65 16.18 -24.87
C ALA A 180 9.69 15.96 -26.05
N SER A 181 10.19 15.41 -27.15
CA SER A 181 9.36 15.06 -28.31
C SER A 181 8.59 13.76 -28.08
N SER A 182 7.46 13.57 -28.78
CA SER A 182 6.69 12.31 -28.73
C SER A 182 7.54 11.08 -29.07
N ILE A 183 8.51 11.22 -29.98
CA ILE A 183 9.47 10.15 -30.32
C ILE A 183 10.32 9.77 -29.10
N THR A 184 10.79 10.77 -28.35
CA THR A 184 11.58 10.56 -27.12
C THR A 184 10.76 9.84 -26.07
N LEU A 185 9.51 10.28 -25.86
CA LEU A 185 8.59 9.68 -24.87
C LEU A 185 8.25 8.22 -25.22
N VAL A 186 7.90 7.95 -26.47
CA VAL A 186 7.58 6.59 -26.96
C VAL A 186 8.82 5.69 -26.97
N GLY A 187 9.99 6.22 -27.30
CA GLY A 187 11.24 5.44 -27.26
C GLY A 187 11.62 5.06 -25.83
N SER A 188 11.59 6.02 -24.91
CA SER A 188 11.87 5.77 -23.48
C SER A 188 10.87 4.78 -22.87
N SER A 189 9.57 4.89 -23.18
CA SER A 189 8.58 3.94 -22.66
C SER A 189 8.85 2.50 -23.12
N LYS A 190 9.19 2.28 -24.39
CA LYS A 190 9.54 0.96 -24.91
C LYS A 190 10.79 0.37 -24.26
N PHE A 191 11.69 1.23 -23.79
CA PHE A 191 12.90 0.82 -23.09
C PHE A 191 12.71 0.66 -21.57
N ARG A 192 11.56 1.06 -21.02
CA ARG A 192 11.27 0.98 -19.58
C ARG A 192 10.29 -0.16 -19.32
N SER A 193 10.56 -0.96 -18.28
CA SER A 193 9.72 -2.13 -17.95
C SER A 193 8.25 -1.71 -17.82
N LYS A 194 7.36 -2.40 -18.56
CA LYS A 194 5.91 -2.11 -18.59
C LYS A 194 5.53 -0.71 -19.11
N GLY A 195 6.38 -0.06 -19.90
CA GLY A 195 6.07 1.25 -20.46
C GLY A 195 6.22 2.43 -19.48
N ARG A 196 6.58 2.15 -18.22
CA ARG A 196 6.61 3.13 -17.12
C ARG A 196 7.85 4.02 -17.23
N LEU A 197 7.80 4.94 -18.19
CA LEU A 197 8.82 5.92 -18.49
C LEU A 197 9.06 6.90 -17.33
N PRO A 198 10.22 7.59 -17.30
CA PRO A 198 10.49 8.68 -16.36
C PRO A 198 9.48 9.81 -16.49
N VAL A 199 8.74 10.08 -15.42
CA VAL A 199 7.76 11.17 -15.35
C VAL A 199 7.91 11.91 -14.03
N LEU A 200 7.58 13.20 -14.02
CA LEU A 200 7.59 14.01 -12.82
C LEU A 200 6.47 13.59 -11.87
N THR A 201 6.79 13.50 -10.57
CA THR A 201 5.78 13.37 -9.50
C THR A 201 5.78 14.55 -8.53
N TYR A 202 6.91 15.23 -8.36
CA TYR A 202 7.02 16.42 -7.52
C TYR A 202 8.04 17.41 -8.06
N LEU A 203 7.70 18.69 -8.03
CA LEU A 203 8.61 19.80 -8.34
C LEU A 203 8.75 20.69 -7.11
N HIS A 204 9.99 20.88 -6.65
CA HIS A 204 10.24 21.71 -5.49
C HIS A 204 9.83 23.17 -5.75
N PRO A 205 8.99 23.80 -4.90
CA PRO A 205 8.35 25.08 -5.21
C PRO A 205 9.34 26.24 -5.35
N THR A 206 10.43 26.24 -4.55
CA THR A 206 11.40 27.34 -4.53
C THR A 206 12.64 27.12 -5.40
N ASN A 207 13.21 25.92 -5.42
CA ASN A 207 14.47 25.64 -6.11
C ASN A 207 14.31 24.89 -7.45
N HIS A 208 13.09 24.44 -7.77
CA HIS A 208 12.74 23.73 -9.01
C HIS A 208 13.53 22.42 -9.27
N SER A 209 14.13 21.81 -8.24
CA SER A 209 14.59 20.43 -8.33
C SER A 209 13.39 19.50 -8.54
N SER A 210 13.57 18.50 -9.41
CA SER A 210 12.49 17.62 -9.85
C SER A 210 12.66 16.22 -9.27
N LEU A 211 11.59 15.68 -8.71
CA LEU A 211 11.46 14.28 -8.36
C LEU A 211 10.69 13.56 -9.47
N CYS A 212 11.36 12.65 -10.14
CA CYS A 212 10.78 11.80 -11.17
C CYS A 212 10.69 10.36 -10.68
N ARG A 213 9.76 9.60 -11.27
CA ARG A 213 9.57 8.18 -11.03
C ARG A 213 9.52 7.39 -12.33
N SER A 214 10.00 6.15 -12.29
CA SER A 214 9.93 5.21 -13.42
C SER A 214 9.99 3.75 -12.98
N SER A 215 9.93 2.83 -13.93
CA SER A 215 10.45 1.47 -13.77
C SER A 215 11.93 1.37 -14.17
N GLN A 216 12.52 0.18 -13.98
CA GLN A 216 13.88 -0.13 -14.44
C GLN A 216 14.01 -0.06 -15.97
N PRO A 217 15.20 0.28 -16.48
CA PRO A 217 15.52 0.16 -17.91
C PRO A 217 15.64 -1.31 -18.36
N LEU A 218 15.37 -1.54 -19.65
CA LEU A 218 15.57 -2.81 -20.36
C LEU A 218 16.99 -2.90 -20.95
N SER A 219 17.98 -2.55 -20.13
CA SER A 219 19.38 -2.37 -20.53
C SER A 219 20.10 -3.69 -20.87
N GLY A 220 19.69 -4.80 -20.26
CA GLY A 220 20.46 -6.04 -20.31
C GLY A 220 21.96 -5.79 -20.08
N PHE A 221 22.82 -6.49 -20.81
CA PHE A 221 24.26 -6.22 -20.80
C PHE A 221 24.67 -5.12 -21.78
N ASN A 222 24.10 -5.10 -22.99
CA ASN A 222 24.59 -4.28 -24.10
C ASN A 222 23.51 -3.40 -24.75
N ASN A 223 22.27 -3.41 -24.24
CA ASN A 223 21.18 -2.67 -24.86
C ASN A 223 21.23 -1.20 -24.42
N LYS A 224 21.08 -0.30 -25.39
CA LYS A 224 21.08 1.16 -25.18
C LYS A 224 19.88 1.75 -25.90
N CYS A 225 19.27 2.78 -25.32
CA CYS A 225 18.19 3.52 -25.94
C CYS A 225 18.53 5.00 -25.96
N THR A 226 18.72 5.54 -27.16
CA THR A 226 19.05 6.95 -27.39
C THR A 226 17.96 7.86 -26.83
N GLU A 227 16.70 7.47 -27.00
CA GLU A 227 15.53 8.20 -26.53
C GLU A 227 15.44 8.23 -25.00
N ASP A 228 15.77 7.13 -24.30
CA ASP A 228 15.80 7.11 -22.84
C ASP A 228 16.96 7.92 -22.27
N ILE A 229 18.14 7.84 -22.90
CA ILE A 229 19.30 8.68 -22.53
C ILE A 229 18.95 10.17 -22.69
N LEU A 230 18.32 10.54 -23.81
CA LEU A 230 17.86 11.90 -24.05
C LEU A 230 16.80 12.32 -23.02
N MET A 231 15.83 11.44 -22.70
CA MET A 231 14.80 11.72 -21.70
C MET A 231 15.41 12.09 -20.33
N LEU A 232 16.38 11.31 -19.86
CA LEU A 232 17.10 11.57 -18.60
C LEU A 232 17.91 12.86 -18.65
N ASP A 233 18.55 13.14 -19.79
CA ASP A 233 19.29 14.39 -19.98
C ASP A 233 18.37 15.62 -20.01
N LEU A 234 17.16 15.51 -20.56
CA LEU A 234 16.16 16.59 -20.51
C LEU A 234 15.68 16.87 -19.07
N ILE A 235 15.41 15.82 -18.29
CA ILE A 235 15.08 15.96 -16.86
C ILE A 235 16.21 16.68 -16.11
N ARG A 236 17.45 16.27 -16.38
CA ARG A 236 18.66 16.87 -15.79
C ARG A 236 18.80 18.35 -16.15
N ARG A 237 18.64 18.71 -17.44
CA ARG A 237 18.77 20.10 -17.94
C ARG A 237 17.66 21.03 -17.43
N ASN A 238 16.51 20.49 -17.04
CA ASN A 238 15.45 21.27 -16.41
C ASN A 238 15.85 21.79 -15.02
N ASN A 239 16.89 21.24 -14.38
CA ASN A 239 17.44 21.78 -13.14
C ASN A 239 18.51 22.85 -13.45
N THR A 240 18.35 24.03 -12.85
CA THR A 240 19.26 25.18 -13.01
C THR A 240 20.42 25.20 -12.02
N SER A 241 20.58 24.17 -11.16
CA SER A 241 21.71 24.10 -10.23
C SER A 241 23.03 23.82 -10.94
N SER A 242 24.14 24.28 -10.35
CA SER A 242 25.49 24.27 -10.94
C SER A 242 26.13 22.90 -11.04
N ASP A 243 25.71 21.94 -10.20
CA ASP A 243 26.31 20.59 -10.16
C ASP A 243 25.82 19.72 -11.33
N HIS A 244 24.70 20.09 -11.96
CA HIS A 244 24.17 19.52 -13.20
C HIS A 244 24.03 17.98 -13.26
N LEU A 245 24.14 17.26 -12.14
CA LEU A 245 23.98 15.81 -12.04
C LEU A 245 22.51 15.42 -11.79
N LEU A 246 22.07 14.33 -12.43
CA LEU A 246 20.81 13.66 -12.09
C LEU A 246 21.11 12.49 -11.15
N HIS A 247 20.54 12.51 -9.94
CA HIS A 247 20.65 11.38 -9.04
C HIS A 247 19.63 10.31 -9.43
N ILE A 248 20.08 9.06 -9.57
CA ILE A 248 19.21 7.91 -9.82
C ILE A 248 19.21 7.04 -8.57
N VAL A 249 18.04 6.85 -7.99
CA VAL A 249 17.81 6.01 -6.82
C VAL A 249 17.14 4.73 -7.27
N ASP A 250 17.92 3.65 -7.30
CA ASP A 250 17.39 2.31 -7.44
C ASP A 250 17.11 1.74 -6.05
N ALA A 251 15.84 1.54 -5.74
CA ALA A 251 15.44 1.07 -4.42
C ALA A 251 15.98 -0.33 -4.07
N ARG A 252 16.42 -1.13 -5.05
CA ARG A 252 16.76 -2.54 -4.86
C ARG A 252 18.13 -2.73 -4.22
N PRO A 253 18.40 -3.93 -3.68
CA PRO A 253 19.77 -4.39 -3.52
C PRO A 253 20.49 -4.49 -4.85
N HIS A 254 21.77 -4.09 -4.87
CA HIS A 254 22.60 -4.16 -6.07
C HIS A 254 22.58 -5.57 -6.70
N ILE A 255 22.65 -6.62 -5.88
CA ILE A 255 22.60 -8.02 -6.34
C ILE A 255 21.29 -8.29 -7.09
N ASN A 256 20.15 -7.84 -6.56
CA ASN A 256 18.84 -8.03 -7.19
C ASN A 256 18.71 -7.22 -8.49
N ALA A 257 19.30 -6.02 -8.53
CA ALA A 257 19.37 -5.22 -9.74
C ALA A 257 20.23 -5.90 -10.82
N PHE A 258 21.37 -6.48 -10.43
CA PHE A 258 22.25 -7.24 -11.30
C PHE A 258 21.60 -8.53 -11.82
N THR A 259 20.88 -9.29 -10.98
CA THR A 259 20.09 -10.45 -11.43
C THR A 259 19.04 -10.06 -12.47
N ASN A 260 18.42 -8.89 -12.33
CA ASN A 260 17.50 -8.38 -13.36
C ASN A 260 18.24 -7.96 -14.64
N LYS A 261 19.48 -7.48 -14.54
CA LYS A 261 20.35 -7.20 -15.69
C LYS A 261 20.60 -8.46 -16.52
N VAL A 262 20.85 -9.60 -15.87
CA VAL A 262 20.96 -10.91 -16.53
C VAL A 262 19.70 -11.29 -17.31
N LYS A 263 18.51 -10.90 -16.82
CA LYS A 263 17.21 -11.15 -17.46
C LYS A 263 16.84 -10.14 -18.55
N GLY A 264 17.78 -9.33 -19.04
CA GLY A 264 17.53 -8.30 -20.06
C GLY A 264 16.96 -6.98 -19.52
N LYS A 265 16.85 -6.82 -18.20
CA LYS A 265 16.48 -5.56 -17.55
C LYS A 265 17.72 -4.84 -17.01
N GLY A 266 17.68 -4.25 -15.82
CA GLY A 266 18.89 -3.78 -15.15
C GLY A 266 18.74 -2.39 -14.56
N PHE A 267 19.77 -1.58 -14.73
CA PHE A 267 19.93 -0.24 -14.17
C PHE A 267 20.85 0.57 -15.09
N GLU A 268 20.80 1.88 -14.95
CA GLU A 268 21.52 2.86 -15.77
C GLU A 268 23.02 2.76 -15.54
N ASP A 269 23.78 2.46 -16.59
CA ASP A 269 25.24 2.42 -16.53
C ASP A 269 25.80 3.84 -16.74
N PRO A 270 26.57 4.41 -15.79
CA PRO A 270 27.15 5.75 -15.94
C PRO A 270 28.05 5.93 -17.17
N THR A 271 28.54 4.84 -17.78
CA THR A 271 29.28 4.90 -19.05
C THR A 271 28.38 5.20 -20.24
N ASN A 272 27.09 4.85 -20.15
CA ASN A 272 26.08 5.06 -21.20
C ASN A 272 25.19 6.28 -20.92
N TYR A 273 24.97 6.57 -19.64
CA TYR A 273 24.17 7.69 -19.17
C TYR A 273 25.12 8.75 -18.59
N PRO A 274 25.50 9.78 -19.36
CA PRO A 274 26.38 10.82 -18.85
C PRO A 274 25.68 11.64 -17.77
N ASN A 275 26.44 12.19 -16.83
CA ASN A 275 25.97 13.13 -15.80
C ASN A 275 24.89 12.56 -14.87
N ILE A 276 24.98 11.26 -14.54
CA ILE A 276 24.14 10.62 -13.52
C ILE A 276 24.95 10.21 -12.29
N CYS A 277 24.29 10.13 -11.14
CA CYS A 277 24.80 9.48 -9.93
C CYS A 277 23.83 8.37 -9.50
N LEU A 278 24.17 7.10 -9.78
CA LEU A 278 23.36 5.95 -9.39
C LEU A 278 23.65 5.52 -7.94
N LYS A 279 22.59 5.34 -7.14
CA LYS A 279 22.64 4.85 -5.75
C LYS A 279 21.62 3.74 -5.51
N PHE A 280 22.03 2.75 -4.71
CA PHE A 280 21.19 1.65 -4.27
C PHE A 280 20.83 1.81 -2.78
N PHE A 281 19.62 1.39 -2.40
CA PHE A 281 19.11 1.47 -1.02
C PHE A 281 18.73 0.12 -0.40
N ASP A 282 19.04 -0.98 -1.10
CA ASP A 282 18.93 -2.34 -0.59
C ASP A 282 17.52 -2.76 -0.11
N ILE A 283 16.45 -2.07 -0.53
CA ILE A 283 15.08 -2.40 -0.14
C ILE A 283 14.63 -3.67 -0.89
N ASP A 284 14.47 -4.76 -0.14
CA ASP A 284 14.09 -6.06 -0.65
C ASP A 284 12.71 -6.07 -1.35
N HIS A 285 12.44 -7.17 -2.06
CA HIS A 285 11.19 -7.35 -2.81
C HIS A 285 10.04 -7.81 -1.90
N ILE A 286 8.83 -7.81 -2.47
CA ILE A 286 7.56 -8.03 -1.76
C ILE A 286 7.50 -9.30 -0.90
N HIS A 287 8.17 -10.38 -1.31
CA HIS A 287 8.17 -11.65 -0.57
C HIS A 287 8.98 -11.57 0.72
N VAL A 288 10.08 -10.81 0.75
CA VAL A 288 10.86 -10.57 1.98
C VAL A 288 10.03 -9.76 2.96
N MET A 289 9.34 -8.73 2.48
CA MET A 289 8.46 -7.89 3.32
C MET A 289 7.30 -8.69 3.91
N ARG A 290 6.66 -9.55 3.11
CA ARG A 290 5.62 -10.47 3.61
C ARG A 290 6.18 -11.41 4.69
N ASN A 291 7.32 -12.06 4.43
CA ASN A 291 7.92 -12.99 5.39
C ASN A 291 8.32 -12.29 6.69
N SER A 292 8.84 -11.06 6.62
CA SER A 292 9.17 -10.23 7.78
C SER A 292 7.91 -9.92 8.60
N TYR A 293 6.84 -9.49 7.94
CA TYR A 293 5.55 -9.21 8.56
C TYR A 293 4.92 -10.44 9.22
N GLU A 294 4.91 -11.59 8.53
CA GLU A 294 4.39 -12.84 9.10
C GLU A 294 5.14 -13.25 10.37
N LYS A 295 6.47 -13.03 10.42
CA LYS A 295 7.27 -13.27 11.63
C LYS A 295 6.91 -12.29 12.74
N LEU A 296 6.70 -11.01 12.42
CA LEU A 296 6.28 -10.00 13.38
C LEU A 296 4.93 -10.34 14.02
N ILE A 297 3.94 -10.68 13.20
CA ILE A 297 2.61 -11.05 13.70
C ILE A 297 2.68 -12.30 14.59
N LYS A 298 3.44 -13.32 14.19
CA LYS A 298 3.65 -14.52 15.02
C LYS A 298 4.32 -14.19 16.36
N CYS A 299 5.28 -13.27 16.36
CA CYS A 299 5.97 -12.81 17.56
C CYS A 299 5.01 -12.08 18.52
N LEU A 300 4.24 -11.11 18.02
CA LEU A 300 3.31 -10.30 18.82
C LEU A 300 2.14 -11.11 19.39
N GLN A 301 1.77 -12.21 18.75
CA GLN A 301 0.74 -13.13 19.24
C GLN A 301 1.23 -14.06 20.37
N ASN A 302 2.53 -14.06 20.67
CA ASN A 302 3.10 -14.90 21.72
C ASN A 302 3.10 -14.18 23.08
N THR A 303 2.01 -14.32 23.82
CA THR A 303 1.82 -13.71 25.15
C THR A 303 2.65 -14.34 26.27
N SER A 304 3.45 -15.38 25.97
CA SER A 304 4.33 -16.02 26.96
C SER A 304 5.73 -15.41 27.05
N LEU A 305 6.09 -14.52 26.11
CA LEU A 305 7.40 -13.88 26.09
C LEU A 305 7.44 -12.77 27.15
N ASN A 306 8.55 -12.71 27.89
CA ASN A 306 8.88 -11.52 28.66
C ASN A 306 9.31 -10.37 27.72
N PRO A 307 9.38 -9.12 28.21
CA PRO A 307 9.72 -7.96 27.37
C PRO A 307 11.07 -8.06 26.63
N ASP A 308 12.09 -8.64 27.26
CA ASP A 308 13.44 -8.76 26.66
C ASP A 308 13.45 -9.78 25.52
N ASP A 309 12.85 -10.96 25.74
CA ASP A 309 12.69 -12.00 24.73
C ASP A 309 11.79 -11.53 23.58
N LEU A 310 10.78 -10.70 23.87
CA LEU A 310 9.94 -10.07 22.86
C LEU A 310 10.75 -9.10 21.99
N ALA A 311 11.58 -8.24 22.59
CA ALA A 311 12.44 -7.31 21.85
C ALA A 311 13.42 -8.06 20.92
N VAL A 312 14.08 -9.11 21.42
CA VAL A 312 14.95 -9.99 20.63
C VAL A 312 14.18 -10.67 19.49
N SER A 313 12.96 -11.11 19.76
CA SER A 313 12.12 -11.77 18.77
C SER A 313 11.64 -10.80 17.68
N ILE A 314 11.32 -9.55 18.05
CA ILE A 314 11.00 -8.47 17.10
C ILE A 314 12.21 -8.15 16.22
N ASP A 315 13.41 -8.05 16.78
CA ASP A 315 14.63 -7.78 15.99
C ASP A 315 14.88 -8.87 14.93
N LYS A 316 14.68 -10.15 15.29
CA LYS A 316 14.79 -11.30 14.36
C LYS A 316 13.81 -11.26 13.19
N THR A 317 12.72 -10.49 13.27
CA THR A 317 11.79 -10.30 12.15
C THR A 317 12.39 -9.42 11.05
N ALA A 318 13.38 -8.60 11.38
CA ALA A 318 13.95 -7.53 10.57
C ALA A 318 12.94 -6.45 10.13
N TRP A 319 11.74 -6.42 10.68
CA TRP A 319 10.68 -5.49 10.25
C TRP A 319 11.11 -4.02 10.38
N LEU A 320 11.55 -3.61 11.57
CA LEU A 320 12.02 -2.25 11.82
C LEU A 320 13.26 -1.89 10.98
N ARG A 321 14.09 -2.88 10.62
CA ARG A 321 15.21 -2.68 9.69
C ARG A 321 14.69 -2.33 8.30
N HIS A 322 13.65 -3.02 7.81
CA HIS A 322 13.05 -2.69 6.52
C HIS A 322 12.39 -1.30 6.53
N ILE A 323 11.67 -0.94 7.59
CA ILE A 323 11.11 0.41 7.78
C ILE A 323 12.23 1.48 7.73
N LYS A 324 13.32 1.26 8.46
CA LYS A 324 14.50 2.14 8.45
C LYS A 324 15.09 2.30 7.05
N MET A 325 15.18 1.23 6.25
CA MET A 325 15.72 1.31 4.89
C MET A 325 14.85 2.16 3.96
N VAL A 326 13.52 2.02 4.07
CA VAL A 326 12.56 2.86 3.31
C VAL A 326 12.69 4.34 3.72
N LEU A 327 12.72 4.63 5.03
CA LEU A 327 12.91 5.99 5.53
C LEU A 327 14.25 6.60 5.12
N ASN A 328 15.34 5.82 5.16
CA ASN A 328 16.66 6.29 4.71
C ASN A 328 16.68 6.66 3.22
N ALA A 329 16.01 5.88 2.37
CA ALA A 329 15.89 6.18 0.95
C ALA A 329 15.09 7.46 0.71
N ALA A 330 13.94 7.61 1.38
CA ALA A 330 13.12 8.81 1.29
C ALA A 330 13.87 10.06 1.80
N TYR A 331 14.58 9.94 2.92
CA TYR A 331 15.41 11.02 3.47
C TYR A 331 16.52 11.41 2.50
N TYR A 332 17.23 10.46 1.88
CA TYR A 332 18.25 10.78 0.88
C TYR A 332 17.68 11.54 -0.31
N VAL A 333 16.50 11.13 -0.81
CA VAL A 333 15.82 11.85 -1.89
C VAL A 333 15.49 13.28 -1.46
N ALA A 334 14.90 13.46 -0.27
CA ALA A 334 14.57 14.78 0.26
C ALA A 334 15.82 15.66 0.43
N ASP A 335 16.90 15.13 1.03
CA ASP A 335 18.16 15.85 1.22
C ASP A 335 18.82 16.25 -0.11
N CYS A 336 18.75 15.39 -1.14
CA CYS A 336 19.20 15.74 -2.49
C CYS A 336 18.41 16.93 -3.06
N MET A 337 17.09 16.92 -2.91
CA MET A 337 16.22 17.98 -3.43
C MET A 337 16.39 19.31 -2.68
N GLU A 338 16.58 19.29 -1.36
CA GLU A 338 16.96 20.47 -0.58
C GLU A 338 18.30 21.06 -1.06
N LYS A 339 19.25 20.19 -1.42
CA LYS A 339 20.52 20.56 -2.06
C LYS A 339 20.39 20.92 -3.54
N LYS A 340 19.16 21.10 -4.05
CA LYS A 340 18.85 21.49 -5.43
C LYS A 340 19.29 20.46 -6.47
N VAL A 341 19.28 19.19 -6.13
CA VAL A 341 19.60 18.08 -7.04
C VAL A 341 18.29 17.38 -7.46
N SER A 342 18.11 17.18 -8.77
CA SER A 342 16.98 16.42 -9.29
C SER A 342 17.22 14.93 -9.12
N VAL A 343 16.14 14.18 -8.86
CA VAL A 343 16.23 12.75 -8.54
C VAL A 343 15.24 11.95 -9.38
N LEU A 344 15.70 10.86 -9.99
CA LEU A 344 14.85 9.82 -10.56
C LEU A 344 14.83 8.62 -9.61
N VAL A 345 13.65 8.22 -9.15
CA VAL A 345 13.46 7.04 -8.30
C VAL A 345 12.84 5.92 -9.11
N HIS A 346 13.45 4.75 -9.10
CA HIS A 346 12.85 3.53 -9.63
C HIS A 346 13.21 2.31 -8.79
N CYS A 347 12.64 1.18 -9.16
CA CYS A 347 13.01 -0.12 -8.61
C CYS A 347 12.93 -1.14 -9.75
N SER A 348 12.25 -2.28 -9.56
CA SER A 348 11.92 -3.18 -10.68
C SER A 348 10.80 -2.61 -11.55
N ASP A 349 9.56 -2.64 -11.05
CA ASP A 349 8.38 -2.24 -11.83
C ASP A 349 7.90 -0.82 -11.50
N GLY A 350 8.41 -0.18 -10.44
CA GLY A 350 8.15 1.24 -10.18
C GLY A 350 6.80 1.57 -9.52
N TRP A 351 6.12 0.59 -8.91
CA TRP A 351 4.82 0.77 -8.25
C TRP A 351 4.76 0.36 -6.76
N ASP A 352 5.82 -0.26 -6.22
CA ASP A 352 5.89 -0.66 -4.80
C ASP A 352 6.83 0.27 -4.03
N ARG A 353 8.12 -0.08 -3.98
CA ARG A 353 9.18 0.69 -3.30
C ARG A 353 9.32 2.10 -3.83
N THR A 354 9.13 2.30 -5.14
CA THR A 354 9.14 3.62 -5.74
C THR A 354 8.02 4.48 -5.17
N SER A 355 6.80 3.97 -5.04
CA SER A 355 5.68 4.69 -4.43
C SER A 355 5.96 5.02 -2.96
N GLN A 356 6.54 4.10 -2.20
CA GLN A 356 6.98 4.35 -0.82
C GLN A 356 7.97 5.53 -0.75
N ILE A 357 9.06 5.47 -1.51
CA ILE A 357 10.14 6.46 -1.47
C ILE A 357 9.65 7.84 -1.91
N VAL A 358 9.00 7.94 -3.08
CA VAL A 358 8.61 9.25 -3.61
C VAL A 358 7.52 9.91 -2.76
N SER A 359 6.61 9.13 -2.18
CA SER A 359 5.56 9.67 -1.31
C SER A 359 6.15 10.16 0.01
N LEU A 360 7.05 9.39 0.63
CA LEU A 360 7.70 9.79 1.88
C LEU A 360 8.62 11.00 1.69
N ALA A 361 9.37 11.07 0.59
CA ALA A 361 10.20 12.24 0.28
C ALA A 361 9.34 13.50 0.17
N GLN A 362 8.18 13.41 -0.49
CA GLN A 362 7.22 14.50 -0.58
C GLN A 362 6.65 14.92 0.79
N VAL A 363 6.31 13.98 1.67
CA VAL A 363 5.86 14.29 3.04
C VAL A 363 6.94 15.01 3.85
N ILE A 364 8.20 14.61 3.67
CA ILE A 364 9.35 15.24 4.33
C ILE A 364 9.55 16.69 3.83
N LEU A 365 9.50 16.88 2.51
CA LEU A 365 9.78 18.17 1.86
C LEU A 365 8.63 19.17 2.01
N ASP A 366 7.38 18.74 1.81
CA ASP A 366 6.26 19.65 1.60
C ASP A 366 5.26 19.63 2.76
N PRO A 367 5.03 20.75 3.46
CA PRO A 367 3.98 20.86 4.47
C PRO A 367 2.58 20.55 3.96
N PHE A 368 2.29 20.77 2.67
CA PHE A 368 0.98 20.47 2.09
C PHE A 368 0.62 19.00 2.30
N TYR A 369 1.54 18.07 2.03
CA TYR A 369 1.33 16.62 2.16
C TYR A 369 1.19 16.13 3.62
N ARG A 370 1.30 17.03 4.60
CA ARG A 370 1.06 16.76 6.03
C ARG A 370 -0.31 17.27 6.51
N THR A 371 -1.11 17.84 5.61
CA THR A 371 -2.53 18.17 5.82
C THR A 371 -3.43 16.99 5.43
N PHE A 372 -4.70 17.00 5.84
CA PHE A 372 -5.66 15.98 5.39
C PHE A 372 -5.81 15.96 3.86
N GLU A 373 -6.00 17.15 3.27
CA GLU A 373 -6.15 17.32 1.82
C GLU A 373 -4.91 16.86 1.07
N GLY A 374 -3.73 17.32 1.49
CA GLY A 374 -2.50 16.93 0.82
C GLY A 374 -2.17 15.45 0.98
N PHE A 375 -2.39 14.85 2.15
CA PHE A 375 -2.14 13.43 2.33
C PHE A 375 -3.07 12.56 1.47
N GLN A 376 -4.34 12.95 1.33
CA GLN A 376 -5.25 12.32 0.38
C GLN A 376 -4.76 12.49 -1.06
N ALA A 377 -4.38 13.70 -1.46
CA ALA A 377 -3.85 13.97 -2.80
C ALA A 377 -2.57 13.18 -3.11
N LEU A 378 -1.71 12.98 -2.11
CA LEU A 378 -0.51 12.15 -2.21
C LEU A 378 -0.84 10.69 -2.49
N ILE A 379 -1.82 10.13 -1.77
CA ILE A 379 -2.28 8.75 -1.96
C ILE A 379 -2.93 8.58 -3.34
N GLU A 380 -3.84 9.49 -3.70
CA GLU A 380 -4.50 9.48 -5.02
C GLU A 380 -3.47 9.54 -6.15
N LYS A 381 -2.48 10.45 -6.06
CA LYS A 381 -1.42 10.57 -7.05
C LYS A 381 -0.47 9.37 -7.06
N ASP A 382 0.32 9.20 -6.00
CA ASP A 382 1.52 8.34 -6.02
C ASP A 382 1.26 6.86 -5.76
N TRP A 383 0.05 6.51 -5.31
CA TRP A 383 -0.35 5.14 -5.07
C TRP A 383 -1.44 4.71 -6.03
N ILE A 384 -2.53 5.47 -6.13
CA ILE A 384 -3.69 5.07 -6.92
C ILE A 384 -3.45 5.28 -8.42
N LEU A 385 -3.25 6.52 -8.87
CA LEU A 385 -3.09 6.84 -10.28
C LEU A 385 -1.80 6.26 -10.86
N PHE A 386 -0.70 6.28 -10.09
CA PHE A 386 0.55 5.65 -10.49
C PHE A 386 0.57 4.11 -10.35
N GLY A 387 -0.57 3.49 -10.06
CA GLY A 387 -0.80 2.07 -10.29
C GLY A 387 -0.17 1.14 -9.27
N HIS A 388 -0.30 1.42 -7.98
CA HIS A 388 0.00 0.43 -6.94
C HIS A 388 -1.06 -0.68 -6.95
N LYS A 389 -0.61 -1.94 -6.89
CA LYS A 389 -1.42 -3.16 -6.98
C LYS A 389 -2.23 -3.43 -5.70
N PHE A 390 -3.13 -2.53 -5.28
CA PHE A 390 -3.87 -2.69 -4.02
C PHE A 390 -4.63 -4.02 -3.93
N ILE A 391 -5.33 -4.45 -5.00
CA ILE A 391 -6.06 -5.72 -5.01
C ILE A 391 -5.14 -6.90 -4.68
N GLU A 392 -4.01 -7.03 -5.38
CA GLU A 392 -3.10 -8.16 -5.20
C GLU A 392 -2.30 -8.04 -3.89
N ARG A 393 -1.81 -6.84 -3.56
CA ARG A 393 -1.00 -6.60 -2.35
C ARG A 393 -1.81 -6.81 -1.07
N CYS A 394 -3.08 -6.42 -1.07
CA CYS A 394 -4.00 -6.58 0.07
C CYS A 394 -4.82 -7.88 0.05
N GLY A 395 -4.68 -8.69 -1.00
CA GLY A 395 -5.39 -9.97 -1.15
C GLY A 395 -6.91 -9.79 -1.06
N LEU A 396 -7.45 -8.90 -1.90
CA LEU A 396 -8.89 -8.56 -1.90
C LEU A 396 -9.74 -9.60 -2.64
N LEU A 397 -9.13 -10.37 -3.55
CA LEU A 397 -9.78 -11.44 -4.29
C LEU A 397 -9.20 -12.80 -3.89
N THR A 398 -10.07 -13.79 -3.70
CA THR A 398 -9.67 -15.16 -3.33
C THR A 398 -8.95 -15.87 -4.46
N SER A 399 -9.23 -15.49 -5.70
CA SER A 399 -8.58 -16.01 -6.92
C SER A 399 -7.17 -15.45 -7.16
N GLY A 400 -6.74 -14.43 -6.41
CA GLY A 400 -5.43 -13.82 -6.55
C GLY A 400 -4.29 -14.74 -6.10
N ASP A 401 -3.10 -14.59 -6.69
CA ASP A 401 -1.91 -15.33 -6.25
C ASP A 401 -1.48 -14.89 -4.84
N PRO A 402 -1.51 -15.77 -3.82
CA PRO A 402 -1.05 -15.43 -2.48
C PRO A 402 0.39 -14.92 -2.45
N LYS A 403 1.22 -15.29 -3.44
CA LYS A 403 2.61 -14.83 -3.55
C LYS A 403 2.72 -13.35 -3.90
N GLU A 404 1.68 -12.73 -4.44
CA GLU A 404 1.64 -11.29 -4.72
C GLU A 404 1.20 -10.43 -3.53
N THR A 405 0.69 -11.05 -2.45
CA THR A 405 0.30 -10.33 -1.22
C THR A 405 1.52 -9.82 -0.46
N SER A 406 1.50 -8.56 -0.02
CA SER A 406 2.62 -7.94 0.70
C SER A 406 2.21 -6.61 1.35
N PRO A 407 2.68 -6.30 2.57
CA PRO A 407 2.24 -5.13 3.35
C PRO A 407 2.93 -3.82 2.93
N ILE A 408 2.99 -3.52 1.62
CA ILE A 408 3.74 -2.38 1.09
C ILE A 408 3.15 -1.03 1.52
N PHE A 409 1.83 -0.88 1.43
CA PHE A 409 1.16 0.33 1.88
C PHE A 409 1.15 0.45 3.42
N MET A 410 1.05 -0.67 4.15
CA MET A 410 1.17 -0.68 5.61
C MET A 410 2.56 -0.20 6.05
N GLN A 411 3.65 -0.65 5.40
CA GLN A 411 5.00 -0.13 5.65
C GLN A 411 5.09 1.38 5.44
N PHE A 412 4.40 1.92 4.42
CA PHE A 412 4.32 3.35 4.20
C PHE A 412 3.60 4.06 5.35
N LEU A 413 2.43 3.57 5.77
CA LEU A 413 1.70 4.13 6.91
C LEU A 413 2.53 4.08 8.21
N GLU A 414 3.29 3.02 8.44
CA GLU A 414 4.19 2.90 9.60
C GLU A 414 5.37 3.89 9.52
N CYS A 415 5.92 4.12 8.33
CA CYS A 415 6.91 5.20 8.13
C CYS A 415 6.31 6.57 8.51
N ILE A 416 5.06 6.84 8.12
CA ILE A 416 4.35 8.08 8.51
C ILE A 416 4.12 8.13 10.01
N HIS A 417 3.72 7.03 10.64
CA HIS A 417 3.56 6.94 12.10
C HIS A 417 4.86 7.30 12.83
N HIS A 418 6.02 6.80 12.37
CA HIS A 418 7.31 7.19 12.92
C HIS A 418 7.60 8.69 12.76
N LEU A 419 7.27 9.28 11.60
CA LEU A 419 7.42 10.72 11.40
C LEU A 419 6.50 11.54 12.31
N ILE A 420 5.24 11.14 12.50
CA ILE A 420 4.30 11.77 13.45
C ILE A 420 4.84 11.67 14.88
N SER A 421 5.35 10.51 15.26
CA SER A 421 5.90 10.27 16.60
C SER A 421 7.09 11.16 16.92
N VAL A 422 7.97 11.39 15.93
CA VAL A 422 9.13 12.28 16.07
C VAL A 422 8.75 13.76 15.94
N PHE A 423 7.75 14.08 15.11
CA PHE A 423 7.32 15.45 14.80
C PHE A 423 5.81 15.66 15.02
N PRO A 424 5.31 15.57 16.26
CA PRO A 424 3.87 15.51 16.54
C PRO A 424 3.10 16.78 16.13
N THR A 425 3.77 17.94 16.05
CA THR A 425 3.14 19.21 15.68
C THR A 425 3.25 19.54 14.19
N LYS A 426 3.78 18.62 13.36
CA LYS A 426 4.04 18.86 11.93
C LYS A 426 2.97 18.27 11.02
N PHE A 427 2.01 17.54 11.57
CA PHE A 427 0.92 16.86 10.87
C PHE A 427 -0.43 17.36 11.37
N GLN A 428 -1.41 17.48 10.48
CA GLN A 428 -2.79 17.83 10.83
C GLN A 428 -3.59 16.62 11.34
N PHE A 429 -3.07 15.41 11.09
CA PHE A 429 -3.66 14.14 11.45
C PHE A 429 -2.71 13.34 12.37
N ASP A 430 -3.27 12.35 13.05
CA ASP A 430 -2.56 11.47 13.97
C ASP A 430 -2.67 9.99 13.57
N GLU A 431 -2.34 9.08 14.49
CA GLU A 431 -2.44 7.64 14.27
C GLU A 431 -3.85 7.17 13.92
N THR A 432 -4.90 7.90 14.30
CA THR A 432 -6.29 7.53 14.04
C THR A 432 -6.56 7.46 12.54
N LEU A 433 -6.05 8.44 11.77
CA LEU A 433 -6.18 8.42 10.31
C LEU A 433 -5.40 7.25 9.70
N LEU A 434 -4.20 6.98 10.20
CA LEU A 434 -3.37 5.90 9.67
C LEU A 434 -4.00 4.53 9.90
N LEU A 435 -4.54 4.29 11.09
CA LEU A 435 -5.31 3.09 11.40
C LEU A 435 -6.59 2.99 10.57
N PHE A 436 -7.28 4.11 10.36
CA PHE A 436 -8.46 4.16 9.49
C PHE A 436 -8.10 3.76 8.05
N LEU A 437 -7.03 4.31 7.47
CA LEU A 437 -6.57 3.95 6.13
C LEU A 437 -6.13 2.49 6.05
N HIS A 438 -5.41 2.00 7.06
CA HIS A 438 -5.01 0.60 7.17
C HIS A 438 -6.22 -0.33 7.09
N ASP A 439 -7.25 -0.08 7.89
CA ASP A 439 -8.45 -0.91 7.89
C ASP A 439 -9.17 -0.81 6.53
N HIS A 440 -9.25 0.38 5.95
CA HIS A 440 -10.01 0.58 4.71
C HIS A 440 -9.34 0.03 3.45
N VAL A 441 -8.01 -0.15 3.41
CA VAL A 441 -7.35 -0.85 2.29
C VAL A 441 -7.66 -2.36 2.27
N TYR A 442 -8.08 -2.95 3.39
CA TYR A 442 -8.43 -4.37 3.48
C TYR A 442 -9.93 -4.65 3.46
N SER A 443 -10.75 -3.67 3.88
CA SER A 443 -12.20 -3.85 4.05
C SER A 443 -12.99 -3.93 2.74
N SER A 444 -12.49 -3.25 1.70
CA SER A 444 -13.22 -2.97 0.46
C SER A 444 -14.61 -2.32 0.69
N ASN A 445 -14.76 -1.58 1.80
CA ASN A 445 -15.98 -0.79 2.08
C ASN A 445 -16.17 0.36 1.08
N TYR A 446 -15.07 0.92 0.60
CA TYR A 446 -15.01 2.00 -0.37
C TYR A 446 -14.26 1.57 -1.62
N GLY A 447 -14.58 2.16 -2.77
CA GLY A 447 -13.89 1.90 -4.03
C GLY A 447 -12.48 2.50 -4.12
N THR A 448 -12.07 3.33 -3.15
CA THR A 448 -10.81 4.10 -3.20
C THR A 448 -9.56 3.24 -3.42
N PHE A 449 -9.50 2.04 -2.85
CA PHE A 449 -8.36 1.12 -2.95
C PHE A 449 -8.68 -0.12 -3.80
N VAL A 450 -9.69 -0.03 -4.65
CA VAL A 450 -10.10 -1.09 -5.57
C VAL A 450 -9.49 -0.82 -6.95
N SER A 451 -9.29 -1.88 -7.73
CA SER A 451 -8.61 -1.89 -9.04
C SER A 451 -7.09 -1.65 -8.97
N PHE A 452 -6.41 -1.65 -10.12
CA PHE A 452 -4.95 -1.59 -10.21
C PHE A 452 -4.44 -0.18 -10.57
N ASN A 453 -5.10 0.50 -11.49
CA ASN A 453 -4.69 1.78 -12.07
C ASN A 453 -5.93 2.57 -12.56
N GLU A 454 -5.72 3.79 -13.05
CA GLU A 454 -6.79 4.64 -13.59
C GLU A 454 -7.61 3.96 -14.70
N MET A 455 -6.95 3.31 -15.67
CA MET A 455 -7.63 2.58 -16.76
C MET A 455 -8.62 1.54 -16.23
N SER A 456 -8.16 0.65 -15.36
CA SER A 456 -8.99 -0.38 -14.76
C SER A 456 -10.06 0.17 -13.81
N ARG A 457 -9.94 1.42 -13.33
CA ARG A 457 -11.01 2.05 -12.54
C ARG A 457 -12.14 2.51 -13.44
N LEU A 458 -11.81 3.19 -14.54
CA LEU A 458 -12.80 3.63 -15.53
C LEU A 458 -13.56 2.46 -16.17
N GLU A 459 -12.92 1.30 -16.34
CA GLU A 459 -13.60 0.08 -16.83
C GLU A 459 -14.57 -0.55 -15.81
N ASN A 460 -14.40 -0.25 -14.51
CA ASN A 460 -15.19 -0.82 -13.41
C ASN A 460 -16.12 0.21 -12.73
N GLU A 461 -16.19 1.45 -13.22
CA GLU A 461 -17.25 2.42 -12.90
C GLU A 461 -18.59 1.96 -13.48
#